data_AF-A0A2K1P329-F1
#
_entry.id   AF-A0A2K1P329-F1
#
_cell.length_a   1.000
_cell.length_b   1.000
_cell.length_c   1.000
_cell.angle_alpha   90.00
_cell.angle_beta   90.00
_cell.angle_gamma   90.00
#
_symmetry.space_group_name_H-M   'P 1'
#
loop_
_entity.id
_entity.type
_entity.pdbx_description
1 polymer ?
#
loop_
_entity_poly.entity_id
_entity_poly.type
_entity_poly.pdbx_seq_one_letter_code
_entity_poly.pdbx_strand_id
1 'polypeptide(L)' 'MEEVIKGAEEFLREHPDSNFQDLESYLRNNYSKQDVDEYLQMMGDILSGMQEIMNNPMDLLFDQNGEYSEEHHCDKKE' A
#
# COMPACT_ATOMS: atom_id res chain seq x y z
N MET A 1 -2.96 13.03 -10.56
CA MET A 1 -2.95 12.21 -9.33
C MET A 1 -3.42 12.94 -8.07
N GLU A 2 -2.87 14.10 -7.72
CA GLU A 2 -3.29 14.86 -6.52
C GLU A 2 -4.81 15.13 -6.45
N GLU A 3 -5.45 15.40 -7.59
CA GLU A 3 -6.89 15.65 -7.63
C GLU A 3 -7.74 14.43 -7.30
N VAL A 4 -7.31 13.22 -7.69
CA VAL A 4 -8.02 11.97 -7.37
C VAL A 4 -7.92 11.68 -5.88
N ILE A 5 -6.74 11.90 -5.29
CA ILE A 5 -6.51 11.73 -3.86
C ILE A 5 -7.41 12.69 -3.07
N LYS A 6 -7.42 13.98 -3.44
CA LYS A 6 -8.31 14.97 -2.80
C LYS A 6 -9.79 14.60 -2.94
N GLY A 7 -10.21 14.16 -4.12
CA GLY A 7 -11.59 13.73 -4.33
C GLY A 7 -11.97 12.51 -3.48
N ALA A 8 -11.07 11.55 -3.33
CA ALA A 8 -11.27 10.40 -2.45
C ALA A 8 -11.37 10.82 -0.98
N GLU A 9 -10.48 11.71 -0.51
CA GLU A 9 -10.50 12.24 0.85
C GLU A 9 -11.79 13.02 1.16
N GLU A 10 -12.26 13.83 0.23
CA GLU A 10 -13.51 14.57 0.35
C GLU A 10 -14.71 13.62 0.41
N PHE A 11 -14.77 12.64 -0.51
CA PHE A 11 -15.82 11.63 -0.52
C PHE A 11 -15.91 10.86 0.80
N LEU A 12 -14.78 10.37 1.32
CA LEU A 12 -14.74 9.63 2.58
C LEU A 12 -15.08 10.51 3.79
N ARG A 13 -14.78 11.82 3.73
CA ARG A 13 -15.17 12.77 4.78
C ARG A 13 -16.67 13.03 4.80
N GLU A 14 -17.28 13.12 3.62
CA GLU A 14 -18.73 13.34 3.48
C GLU A 14 -19.56 12.08 3.70
N HIS A 15 -18.97 10.90 3.42
CA HIS A 15 -19.60 9.60 3.53
C HIS A 15 -18.77 8.62 4.37
N PRO A 16 -18.70 8.80 5.70
CA PRO A 16 -17.85 7.99 6.58
C PRO A 16 -18.27 6.51 6.66
N ASP A 17 -19.55 6.20 6.36
CA ASP A 17 -20.08 4.84 6.37
C ASP A 17 -19.98 4.14 4.99
N SER A 18 -19.43 4.82 3.98
CA SER A 18 -19.24 4.25 2.65
C SER A 18 -18.19 3.16 2.64
N ASN A 19 -18.43 2.16 1.79
CA ASN A 19 -17.49 1.08 1.57
C ASN A 19 -16.58 1.38 0.36
N PHE A 20 -15.61 0.49 0.13
CA PHE A 20 -14.67 0.63 -0.99
C PHE A 20 -15.36 0.67 -2.36
N GLN A 21 -16.46 -0.06 -2.56
CA GLN A 21 -17.20 -0.09 -3.82
C GLN A 21 -17.89 1.25 -4.11
N ASP A 22 -18.36 1.95 -3.08
CA ASP A 22 -18.93 3.29 -3.20
C ASP A 22 -17.85 4.30 -3.62
N LEU A 23 -16.68 4.24 -2.97
CA LEU A 23 -15.52 5.06 -3.32
C LEU A 23 -15.06 4.79 -4.77
N GLU A 24 -14.91 3.52 -5.16
CA GLU A 24 -14.51 3.17 -6.53
C GLU A 24 -15.52 3.72 -7.56
N SER A 25 -16.81 3.57 -7.27
CA SER A 25 -17.88 4.09 -8.14
C SER A 25 -17.81 5.61 -8.28
N TYR A 26 -17.62 6.33 -7.17
CA TYR A 26 -17.41 7.78 -7.18
C TYR A 26 -16.20 8.16 -8.04
N LEU A 27 -15.06 7.51 -7.85
CA LEU A 27 -13.83 7.83 -8.57
C LEU A 27 -13.96 7.55 -10.07
N ARG A 28 -14.52 6.40 -10.46
CA ARG A 28 -14.73 6.05 -11.88
C ARG A 28 -15.72 6.97 -12.61
N ASN A 29 -16.63 7.62 -11.88
CA ASN A 29 -17.58 8.56 -12.45
C ASN A 29 -17.01 9.98 -12.64
N ASN A 30 -16.00 10.37 -11.85
CA ASN A 30 -15.48 11.74 -11.83
C ASN A 30 -14.09 11.89 -12.47
N TYR A 31 -13.33 10.81 -12.57
CA TYR A 31 -11.95 10.83 -13.06
C TYR A 31 -11.73 9.85 -14.22
N SER A 32 -10.60 9.99 -14.91
CA SER A 32 -10.25 9.09 -16.00
C SER A 32 -9.98 7.69 -15.47
N LYS A 33 -10.30 6.67 -16.29
CA LYS A 33 -10.03 5.28 -15.92
C LYS A 33 -8.57 5.05 -15.53
N GLN A 34 -7.64 5.64 -16.28
CA GLN A 34 -6.21 5.49 -16.01
C GLN A 34 -5.84 6.04 -14.63
N ASP A 35 -6.30 7.24 -14.28
CA ASP A 35 -6.00 7.84 -12.99
C ASP A 35 -6.61 7.01 -11.84
N VAL A 36 -7.84 6.53 -12.00
CA VAL A 36 -8.48 5.70 -10.98
C VAL A 36 -7.73 4.39 -10.78
N ASP A 37 -7.36 3.71 -11.86
CA ASP A 37 -6.63 2.44 -11.78
C ASP A 37 -5.24 2.64 -11.12
N GLU A 38 -4.52 3.74 -11.43
CA GLU A 38 -3.25 4.11 -10.76
C GLU A 38 -3.43 4.38 -9.26
N TYR A 39 -4.49 5.10 -8.88
CA TYR A 39 -4.80 5.38 -7.47
C TYR A 39 -5.14 4.10 -6.69
N LEU A 40 -5.96 3.22 -7.27
CA LEU A 40 -6.33 1.94 -6.64
C LEU A 40 -5.13 1.01 -6.48
N GLN A 41 -4.22 0.99 -7.48
CA GLN A 41 -2.97 0.24 -7.37
C GLN A 41 -2.10 0.77 -6.22
N MET A 42 -1.92 2.09 -6.13
CA MET A 42 -1.16 2.71 -5.03
C MET A 42 -1.74 2.36 -3.66
N MET A 43 -3.06 2.37 -3.51
CA MET A 43 -3.74 1.95 -2.28
C MET A 43 -3.51 0.47 -1.97
N GLY A 44 -3.54 -0.40 -2.98
CA GLY A 44 -3.22 -1.82 -2.82
C GLY A 44 -1.79 -2.07 -2.35
N ASP A 45 -0.82 -1.34 -2.91
CA ASP A 45 0.59 -1.45 -2.55
C ASP A 45 0.82 -0.99 -1.10
N ILE A 46 0.19 0.11 -0.67
CA ILE A 46 0.27 0.60 0.72
C ILE A 46 -0.32 -0.44 1.69
N LEU A 47 -1.51 -0.96 1.41
CA LEU A 47 -2.16 -1.96 2.27
C LEU A 47 -1.37 -3.26 2.34
N SER A 48 -0.78 -3.69 1.22
CA SER A 48 0.08 -4.88 1.17
C SER A 48 1.35 -4.67 1.99
N GLY A 49 2.02 -3.52 1.85
CA GLY A 49 3.19 -3.17 2.67
C GLY A 49 2.87 -3.09 4.16
N MET A 50 1.70 -2.57 4.54
CA MET A 50 1.25 -2.58 5.93
C MET A 50 0.98 -4.01 6.45
N GLN A 51 0.49 -4.91 5.59
CA GLN A 51 0.27 -6.30 5.96
C GLN A 51 1.58 -7.06 6.15
N GLU A 52 2.58 -6.81 5.30
CA GLU A 52 3.94 -7.33 5.48
C GLU A 52 4.56 -6.86 6.80
N ILE A 53 4.43 -5.56 7.12
CA ILE A 53 4.85 -4.98 8.40
C ILE A 53 4.16 -5.65 9.59
N MET A 54 2.84 -5.88 9.52
CA MET A 54 2.12 -6.54 10.60
C MET A 54 2.52 -8.01 10.76
N ASN A 55 2.84 -8.69 9.66
CA ASN A 55 3.29 -10.08 9.68
C ASN A 55 4.74 -10.20 10.18
N ASN A 56 5.57 -9.19 9.97
CA ASN A 56 6.96 -9.17 10.43
C ASN A 56 7.39 -7.77 10.92
N PRO A 57 6.94 -7.34 12.12
CA PRO A 57 7.27 -6.01 12.65
C PRO A 57 8.76 -5.82 12.91
N MET A 58 9.53 -6.92 12.93
CA MET A 58 10.98 -6.88 13.08
C MET A 58 11.70 -6.42 11.81
N ASP A 59 11.15 -6.62 10.61
CA ASP A 59 11.78 -6.13 9.36
C ASP A 59 11.98 -4.61 9.40
N LEU A 60 11.00 -3.86 9.91
CA LEU A 60 11.12 -2.40 10.08
C LEU A 60 12.22 -1.97 11.07
N LEU A 61 12.51 -2.80 12.06
CA LEU A 61 13.57 -2.54 13.05
C LEU A 61 14.96 -2.93 12.53
N PHE A 62 15.01 -3.90 11.61
CA PHE A 62 16.24 -4.37 10.98
C PHE A 62 16.66 -3.49 9.79
N ASP A 63 15.72 -2.90 9.04
CA ASP A 63 16.05 -1.98 7.93
C ASP A 63 16.62 -0.62 8.38
N GLN A 64 16.35 -0.18 9.62
CA GLN A 64 16.92 1.08 10.17
C GLN A 64 18.30 0.92 10.81
N ASN A 65 18.74 -0.32 11.07
CA ASN A 65 20.03 -0.62 11.69
C ASN A 65 20.85 -1.47 10.72
N GLY A 66 21.39 -0.84 9.68
CA GLY A 66 22.32 -1.50 8.77
C GLY A 66 23.43 -2.25 9.52
N GLU A 67 23.82 -3.38 8.93
CA GLU A 67 24.87 -4.34 9.31
C GLU A 67 24.42 -5.51 10.18
N TYR A 68 24.21 -6.68 9.54
CA TYR A 68 25.09 -7.82 9.74
C TYR A 68 25.20 -8.65 8.46
N SER A 69 26.44 -8.84 7.99
CA SER A 69 26.83 -9.88 7.06
C SER A 69 26.59 -11.25 7.68
N GLU A 70 25.86 -12.14 7.00
CA GLU A 70 26.12 -13.57 7.12
C GLU A 70 26.23 -14.18 5.73
N GLU A 71 27.48 -14.29 5.27
CA GLU A 71 27.87 -15.34 4.34
C GLU A 71 27.52 -16.69 4.97
N HIS A 72 26.33 -17.23 4.71
CA HIS A 72 26.09 -18.65 4.94
C HIS A 72 26.71 -19.45 3.79
N HIS A 73 28.02 -19.59 3.91
CA HIS A 73 28.85 -20.59 3.25
C HIS A 73 28.35 -21.98 3.67
N CYS A 74 27.38 -22.54 2.94
CA CYS A 74 26.94 -23.92 3.13
C CYS A 74 27.83 -24.85 2.30
N ASP A 75 29.12 -24.90 2.65
CA ASP A 75 29.99 -26.03 2.33
C ASP A 75 29.94 -26.99 3.51
N LYS A 76 29.32 -28.16 3.31
CA LYS A 76 29.80 -29.40 3.91
C LYS A 76 29.35 -30.58 3.05
N LYS A 77 30.27 -30.99 2.17
CA LYS A 77 30.49 -32.38 1.81
C LYS A 77 30.69 -33.21 3.09
N GLU A 78 29.97 -34.31 3.20
CA GLU A 78 30.49 -35.60 3.62
C GLU A 78 29.77 -36.72 2.85
#